data_AF-A0A3N4IIC6-F1
#
_entry.id   AF-A0A3N4IIC6-F1
#
_cell.length_a   1.000
_cell.length_b   1.000
_cell.length_c   1.000
_cell.angle_alpha   90.00
_cell.angle_beta   90.00
_cell.angle_gamma   90.00
#
_symmetry.space_group_name_H-M   'P 1'
#
loop_
_entity.id
_entity.type
_entity.pdbx_description
1 polymer ?
#
loop_
_entity_poly.entity_id
_entity_poly.type
_entity_poly.pdbx_seq_one_letter_code
_entity_poly.pdbx_strand_id
1 'polypeptide(L)'
;MSLEIATHGEHTVCPFIGKYCFPENTISKSWYFNLPNEDFNMLNLGDEGCWNLWISHLTTQFKDECDMHLKDKAKARTKLCNESWRTYTTDKIRLLRLAYPKESNREICSRIRSGFNDAAADAFMVSCIKLSKMQSRAYDYDSHIAQYASFNRSFTSVPASTQQASNAQTGSSFQSGSSDNRNQQ
;
A
#
# COMPACT_ATOMS: atom_id res chain seq x y z
N MET A 1 -18.46 -33.32 2.62
CA MET A 1 -19.21 -33.21 1.35
C MET A 1 -18.77 -31.91 0.71
N SER A 2 -17.75 -31.96 -0.14
CA SER A 2 -17.22 -30.79 -0.85
C SER A 2 -18.16 -30.47 -2.00
N LEU A 3 -18.77 -29.30 -1.97
CA LEU A 3 -19.59 -28.80 -3.06
C LEU A 3 -18.65 -28.50 -4.24
N GLU A 4 -18.59 -29.37 -5.25
CA GLU A 4 -17.98 -29.03 -6.53
C GLU A 4 -18.81 -27.89 -7.14
N ILE A 5 -18.27 -26.67 -7.08
CA ILE A 5 -18.80 -25.56 -7.86
C ILE A 5 -18.37 -25.82 -9.30
N ALA A 6 -19.19 -26.54 -10.05
CA ALA A 6 -18.99 -26.68 -11.48
C ALA A 6 -19.19 -25.29 -12.12
N THR A 7 -18.14 -24.73 -12.69
CA THR A 7 -18.17 -23.44 -13.39
C THR A 7 -18.85 -23.62 -14.74
N HIS A 8 -20.18 -23.70 -14.75
CA HIS A 8 -21.01 -23.71 -15.97
C HIS A 8 -21.19 -22.30 -16.58
N GLY A 9 -20.40 -21.33 -16.09
CA GLY A 9 -20.54 -19.92 -16.46
C GLY A 9 -20.50 -19.72 -17.96
N GLU A 10 -19.61 -20.40 -18.70
CA GLU A 10 -19.42 -20.19 -20.14
C GLU A 10 -20.66 -20.51 -21.01
N HIS A 11 -21.56 -21.35 -20.50
CA HIS A 11 -22.71 -21.87 -21.25
C HIS A 11 -24.06 -21.43 -20.69
N THR A 12 -24.11 -20.88 -19.47
CA THR A 12 -25.39 -20.43 -18.87
C THR A 12 -25.19 -19.29 -17.87
N VAL A 13 -26.03 -18.27 -17.95
CA VAL A 13 -26.21 -17.27 -16.88
C VAL A 13 -27.40 -17.70 -16.02
N CYS A 14 -27.27 -17.65 -14.70
CA CYS A 14 -28.37 -18.00 -13.80
C CYS A 14 -29.56 -17.05 -14.02
N PRO A 15 -30.76 -17.54 -14.39
CA PRO A 15 -31.93 -16.68 -14.64
C PRO A 15 -32.45 -15.98 -13.39
N PHE A 16 -31.98 -16.39 -12.21
CA PHE A 16 -32.34 -15.78 -10.94
C PHE A 16 -31.31 -14.77 -10.42
N ILE A 17 -30.26 -14.47 -11.19
CA ILE A 17 -29.19 -13.54 -10.77
C ILE A 17 -29.77 -12.16 -10.42
N GLY A 18 -30.71 -11.64 -11.21
CA GLY A 18 -31.33 -10.34 -10.91
C GLY A 18 -32.22 -10.35 -9.67
N LYS A 19 -32.83 -11.49 -9.34
CA LYS A 19 -33.72 -11.62 -8.18
C LYS A 19 -32.92 -11.71 -6.88
N TYR A 20 -31.88 -12.54 -6.84
CA TYR A 20 -31.18 -12.89 -5.59
C TYR A 20 -29.79 -12.28 -5.44
N CYS A 21 -29.10 -11.90 -6.52
CA CYS A 21 -27.73 -11.39 -6.44
C CYS A 21 -27.66 -9.86 -6.43
N PHE A 22 -28.65 -9.16 -6.99
CA PHE A 22 -28.68 -7.70 -6.94
C PHE A 22 -29.47 -7.19 -5.72
N PRO A 23 -28.87 -6.31 -4.89
CA PRO A 23 -29.58 -5.69 -3.77
C PRO A 23 -30.77 -4.87 -4.24
N GLU A 24 -31.79 -4.76 -3.38
CA GLU A 24 -32.97 -3.92 -3.65
C GLU A 24 -32.58 -2.46 -3.89
N ASN A 25 -33.35 -1.78 -4.75
CA ASN A 25 -33.17 -0.36 -5.09
C ASN A 25 -31.80 0.01 -5.68
N THR A 26 -31.11 -0.95 -6.33
CA THR A 26 -29.86 -0.69 -7.03
C THR A 26 -30.07 -0.45 -8.53
N ILE A 27 -29.18 0.34 -9.14
CA ILE A 27 -29.15 0.57 -10.59
C ILE A 27 -28.99 -0.77 -11.33
N SER A 28 -28.17 -1.69 -10.79
CA SER A 28 -27.98 -3.03 -11.36
C SER A 28 -29.25 -3.87 -11.39
N LYS A 29 -30.06 -3.80 -10.33
CA LYS A 29 -31.36 -4.49 -10.28
C LYS A 29 -32.35 -3.87 -11.27
N SER A 30 -32.45 -2.55 -11.28
CA SER A 30 -33.32 -1.82 -12.21
C SER A 30 -32.95 -2.12 -13.67
N TRP A 31 -31.66 -2.04 -14.02
CA TRP A 31 -31.17 -2.34 -15.35
C TRP A 31 -31.54 -3.76 -15.79
N TYR A 32 -31.31 -4.78 -14.95
CA TYR A 32 -31.61 -6.17 -15.30
C TYR A 32 -33.08 -6.41 -15.62
N PHE A 33 -34.00 -5.81 -14.85
CA PHE A 33 -35.44 -5.95 -15.08
C PHE A 33 -35.97 -5.10 -16.24
N ASN A 34 -35.16 -4.17 -16.76
CA ASN A 34 -35.49 -3.36 -17.93
C ASN A 34 -34.76 -3.83 -19.21
N LEU A 35 -34.13 -5.00 -19.19
CA LEU A 35 -33.54 -5.59 -20.40
C LEU A 35 -34.65 -5.90 -21.43
N PRO A 36 -34.42 -5.64 -22.73
CA PRO A 36 -35.32 -6.07 -23.79
C PRO A 36 -35.55 -7.59 -23.73
N ASN A 37 -36.73 -8.05 -24.15
CA ASN A 37 -37.06 -9.49 -24.13
C ASN A 37 -36.04 -10.35 -24.91
N GLU A 38 -35.50 -9.84 -26.02
CA GLU A 38 -34.49 -10.54 -26.82
C GLU A 38 -33.18 -10.72 -26.05
N ASP A 39 -32.68 -9.67 -25.39
CA ASP A 39 -31.47 -9.73 -24.55
C ASP A 39 -31.71 -10.60 -23.31
N PHE A 40 -32.86 -10.46 -22.66
CA PHE A 40 -33.25 -11.28 -21.50
C PHE A 40 -33.31 -12.77 -21.88
N ASN A 41 -33.88 -13.08 -23.05
CA ASN A 41 -33.93 -14.44 -23.57
C ASN A 41 -32.53 -14.95 -23.95
N MET A 42 -31.71 -14.14 -24.62
CA MET A 42 -30.34 -14.52 -25.00
C MET A 42 -29.46 -14.82 -23.78
N LEU A 43 -29.63 -14.06 -22.70
CA LEU A 43 -28.91 -14.25 -21.45
C LEU A 43 -29.37 -15.48 -20.67
N ASN A 44 -30.66 -15.83 -20.75
CA ASN A 44 -31.27 -16.89 -19.94
C ASN A 44 -31.52 -18.22 -20.69
N LEU A 45 -31.53 -18.20 -22.02
CA LEU A 45 -31.86 -19.36 -22.88
C LEU A 45 -30.72 -19.79 -23.80
N GLY A 46 -29.59 -19.07 -23.80
CA GLY A 46 -28.58 -19.20 -24.85
C GLY A 46 -27.56 -20.32 -24.67
N ASP A 47 -27.24 -20.97 -25.79
CA ASP A 47 -26.09 -21.84 -26.06
C ASP A 47 -24.72 -21.15 -25.74
N GLU A 48 -23.60 -21.75 -26.18
CA GLU A 48 -22.23 -21.26 -25.98
C GLU A 48 -22.06 -19.73 -26.10
N GLY A 49 -21.48 -19.11 -25.06
CA GLY A 49 -21.07 -17.70 -25.11
C GLY A 49 -22.02 -16.69 -24.47
N CYS A 50 -23.16 -17.12 -23.93
CA CYS A 50 -24.11 -16.25 -23.19
C CYS A 50 -23.45 -15.45 -22.04
N TRP A 51 -22.42 -16.01 -21.41
CA TRP A 51 -21.66 -15.33 -20.37
C TRP A 51 -20.74 -14.23 -20.88
N ASN A 52 -20.15 -14.39 -22.06
CA ASN A 52 -19.36 -13.32 -22.67
C ASN A 52 -20.27 -12.15 -23.08
N LEU A 53 -21.47 -12.47 -23.59
CA LEU A 53 -22.50 -11.47 -23.86
C LEU A 53 -22.92 -10.76 -22.58
N TRP A 54 -23.21 -11.50 -21.51
CA TRP A 54 -23.53 -10.94 -20.20
C TRP A 54 -22.43 -10.00 -19.67
N ILE A 55 -21.17 -10.42 -19.73
CA ILE A 55 -20.02 -9.58 -19.34
C ILE A 55 -19.98 -8.32 -20.20
N SER A 56 -20.19 -8.43 -21.52
CA SER A 56 -20.19 -7.29 -22.44
C SER A 56 -21.29 -6.27 -22.10
N HIS A 57 -22.50 -6.76 -21.82
CA HIS A 57 -23.64 -5.94 -21.42
C HIS A 57 -23.39 -5.24 -20.07
N LEU A 58 -22.92 -5.97 -19.07
CA LEU A 58 -22.53 -5.39 -17.77
C LEU A 58 -21.44 -4.34 -17.93
N THR A 59 -20.39 -4.65 -18.70
CA THR A 59 -19.25 -3.75 -18.91
C THR A 59 -19.66 -2.49 -19.65
N THR A 60 -20.61 -2.58 -20.59
CA THR A 60 -21.11 -1.43 -21.34
C THR A 60 -22.02 -0.57 -20.48
N GLN A 61 -22.97 -1.20 -19.78
CA GLN A 61 -23.95 -0.48 -18.96
C GLN A 61 -23.31 0.26 -17.80
N PHE A 62 -22.41 -0.41 -17.08
CA PHE A 62 -21.82 0.12 -15.84
C PHE A 62 -20.43 0.68 -16.08
N LYS A 63 -20.06 0.97 -17.33
CA LYS A 63 -18.71 1.42 -17.67
C LYS A 63 -18.35 2.69 -16.91
N ASP A 64 -19.23 3.67 -16.98
CA ASP A 64 -18.98 5.00 -16.44
C ASP A 64 -18.97 4.98 -14.91
N GLU A 65 -19.88 4.22 -14.29
CA GLU A 65 -19.90 4.01 -12.84
C GLU A 65 -18.65 3.25 -12.37
N CYS A 66 -18.25 2.17 -13.07
CA CYS A 66 -17.04 1.43 -12.76
C CYS A 66 -15.80 2.33 -12.89
N ASP A 67 -15.71 3.11 -13.96
CA ASP A 67 -14.62 4.05 -14.21
C ASP A 67 -14.57 5.13 -13.13
N MET A 68 -15.72 5.68 -12.74
CA MET A 68 -15.82 6.66 -11.66
C MET A 68 -15.37 6.06 -10.32
N HIS A 69 -15.89 4.90 -9.94
CA HIS A 69 -15.50 4.22 -8.71
C HIS A 69 -14.00 3.86 -8.69
N LEU A 70 -13.45 3.42 -9.82
CA LEU A 70 -12.01 3.15 -9.95
C LEU A 70 -11.18 4.42 -9.77
N LYS A 71 -11.60 5.55 -10.37
CA LYS A 71 -10.94 6.85 -10.21
C LYS A 71 -11.00 7.33 -8.76
N ASP A 72 -12.14 7.19 -8.10
CA ASP A 72 -12.30 7.61 -6.70
C ASP A 72 -11.48 6.73 -5.77
N LYS A 73 -11.49 5.41 -5.97
CA LYS A 73 -10.63 4.47 -5.24
C LYS A 73 -9.15 4.78 -5.46
N ALA A 74 -8.76 5.08 -6.69
CA ALA A 74 -7.40 5.44 -7.03
C ALA A 74 -6.99 6.76 -6.37
N LYS A 75 -7.85 7.78 -6.33
CA LYS A 75 -7.60 9.05 -5.63
C LYS A 75 -7.49 8.87 -4.12
N ALA A 76 -8.46 8.18 -3.51
CA ALA A 76 -8.57 8.00 -2.06
C ALA A 76 -7.47 7.13 -1.44
N ARG A 77 -6.78 6.31 -2.25
CA ARG A 77 -5.68 5.46 -1.77
C ARG A 77 -4.51 6.31 -1.26
N THR A 78 -4.40 6.46 0.06
CA THR A 78 -3.26 7.09 0.74
C THR A 78 -2.40 6.03 1.41
N LYS A 79 -1.15 6.36 1.73
CA LYS A 79 -0.26 5.41 2.39
C LYS A 79 -0.74 5.10 3.82
N LEU A 80 -0.84 3.82 4.19
CA LEU A 80 -1.11 3.37 5.57
C LEU A 80 0.15 3.52 6.46
N CYS A 81 -0.05 3.63 7.78
CA CYS A 81 1.07 3.80 8.71
C CYS A 81 2.01 2.59 8.75
N ASN A 82 1.45 1.38 8.67
CA ASN A 82 2.15 0.11 8.81
C ASN A 82 2.58 -0.54 7.48
N GLU A 83 2.29 0.08 6.35
CA GLU A 83 2.72 -0.45 5.05
C GLU A 83 4.04 0.16 4.58
N SER A 84 4.78 -0.58 3.75
CA SER A 84 6.02 -0.08 3.14
C SER A 84 5.71 0.81 1.93
N TRP A 85 6.65 1.69 1.57
CA TRP A 85 6.54 2.54 0.38
C TRP A 85 6.50 1.73 -0.91
N ARG A 86 7.24 0.62 -0.97
CA ARG A 86 7.18 -0.33 -2.10
C ARG A 86 5.77 -0.87 -2.31
N THR A 87 5.13 -1.37 -1.26
CA THR A 87 3.76 -1.94 -1.34
C THR A 87 2.77 -0.87 -1.77
N TYR A 88 2.79 0.28 -1.09
CA TYR A 88 1.95 1.42 -1.44
C TYR A 88 2.09 1.83 -2.91
N THR A 89 3.32 2.07 -3.35
CA THR A 89 3.62 2.55 -4.72
C THR A 89 3.16 1.54 -5.76
N THR A 90 3.39 0.24 -5.52
CA THR A 90 2.99 -0.82 -6.45
C THR A 90 1.47 -0.90 -6.61
N ASP A 91 0.74 -0.89 -5.50
CA ASP A 91 -0.72 -0.91 -5.51
C ASP A 91 -1.31 0.35 -6.14
N LYS A 92 -0.75 1.52 -5.79
CA LYS A 92 -1.21 2.82 -6.31
C LYS A 92 -0.98 2.91 -7.82
N ILE A 93 0.16 2.43 -8.34
CA ILE A 93 0.42 2.35 -9.78
C ILE A 93 -0.63 1.47 -10.47
N ARG A 94 -0.90 0.28 -9.91
CA ARG A 94 -1.90 -0.65 -10.47
C ARG A 94 -3.28 0.00 -10.54
N LEU A 95 -3.72 0.64 -9.47
CA LEU A 95 -5.02 1.33 -9.43
C LEU A 95 -5.09 2.50 -10.42
N LEU A 96 -4.05 3.31 -10.51
CA LEU A 96 -4.00 4.44 -11.44
C LEU A 96 -3.99 3.99 -12.90
N ARG A 97 -3.33 2.86 -13.20
CA ARG A 97 -3.35 2.28 -14.56
C ARG A 97 -4.72 1.78 -14.97
N LEU A 98 -5.47 1.22 -14.04
CA LEU A 98 -6.84 0.78 -14.28
C LEU A 98 -7.79 1.98 -14.43
N ALA A 99 -7.66 2.99 -13.57
CA ALA A 99 -8.51 4.18 -13.57
C ALA A 99 -8.21 5.16 -14.73
N TYR A 100 -6.97 5.20 -15.20
CA TYR A 100 -6.47 6.14 -16.20
C TYR A 100 -5.61 5.43 -17.27
N PRO A 101 -6.21 4.56 -18.10
CA PRO A 101 -5.46 3.72 -19.04
C PRO A 101 -4.68 4.52 -20.09
N LYS A 102 -5.14 5.74 -20.40
CA LYS A 102 -4.51 6.63 -21.40
C LYS A 102 -3.49 7.61 -20.79
N GLU A 103 -3.35 7.68 -19.47
CA GLU A 103 -2.40 8.60 -18.84
C GLU A 103 -0.95 8.14 -19.02
N SER A 104 -0.08 9.12 -19.22
CA SER A 104 1.35 8.92 -19.35
C SER A 104 1.97 8.49 -18.02
N ASN A 105 3.15 7.85 -18.08
CA ASN A 105 3.92 7.50 -16.87
C ASN A 105 4.18 8.73 -15.99
N ARG A 106 4.41 9.89 -16.61
CA ARG A 106 4.70 11.14 -15.92
C ARG A 106 3.51 11.60 -15.08
N GLU A 107 2.31 11.54 -15.63
CA GLU A 107 1.08 11.93 -14.93
C GLU A 107 0.78 10.97 -13.78
N ILE A 108 0.92 9.67 -14.01
CA ILE A 108 0.77 8.67 -12.95
C ILE A 108 1.78 8.89 -11.82
N CYS A 109 3.04 9.17 -12.14
CA CYS A 109 4.05 9.52 -11.14
C CYS A 109 3.67 10.78 -10.35
N SER A 110 3.15 11.81 -11.02
CA SER A 110 2.68 13.04 -10.39
C SER A 110 1.55 12.77 -9.38
N ARG A 111 0.55 11.96 -9.77
CA ARG A 111 -0.58 11.57 -8.89
C ARG A 111 -0.16 10.74 -7.68
N ILE A 112 0.90 9.94 -7.82
CA ILE A 112 1.43 9.16 -6.70
C ILE A 112 2.06 10.09 -5.68
N ARG A 113 2.88 11.04 -6.17
CA ARG A 113 3.54 12.05 -5.33
C ARG A 113 2.57 13.00 -4.66
N SER A 114 1.49 13.41 -5.32
CA SER A 114 0.48 14.27 -4.69
C SER A 114 -0.20 13.63 -3.47
N GLY A 115 -0.10 12.30 -3.32
CA GLY A 115 -0.59 11.58 -2.15
C GLY A 115 0.48 11.36 -1.07
N PHE A 116 1.66 11.97 -1.19
CA PHE A 116 2.74 11.82 -0.19
C PHE A 116 2.53 12.83 0.93
N ASN A 117 2.39 12.32 2.14
CA ASN A 117 2.36 13.14 3.36
C ASN A 117 3.73 13.21 4.06
N ASP A 118 4.76 12.57 3.49
CA ASP A 118 6.11 12.50 4.01
C ASP A 118 7.05 13.31 3.10
N ALA A 119 7.57 14.42 3.62
CA ALA A 119 8.46 15.31 2.89
C ALA A 119 9.81 14.65 2.52
N ALA A 120 10.31 13.73 3.34
CA ALA A 120 11.54 13.00 3.05
C ALA A 120 11.31 11.97 1.93
N ALA A 121 10.16 11.29 1.93
CA ALA A 121 9.76 10.40 0.85
C ALA A 121 9.57 11.17 -0.47
N ASP A 122 8.95 12.35 -0.42
CA ASP A 122 8.77 13.18 -1.62
C ASP A 122 10.12 13.61 -2.19
N ALA A 123 11.02 14.15 -1.37
CA ALA A 123 12.37 14.53 -1.77
C ALA A 123 13.15 13.37 -2.41
N PHE A 124 13.01 12.15 -1.87
CA PHE A 124 13.65 10.96 -2.41
C PHE A 124 13.13 10.56 -3.80
N MET A 125 11.89 10.92 -4.14
CA MET A 125 11.19 10.54 -5.37
C MET A 125 10.98 11.68 -6.38
N VAL A 126 11.48 12.89 -6.11
CA VAL A 126 11.25 14.16 -6.84
C VAL A 126 11.41 14.11 -8.37
N SER A 127 12.14 13.15 -8.94
CA SER A 127 12.51 13.12 -10.37
C SER A 127 12.07 11.87 -11.13
N CYS A 128 11.11 11.10 -10.63
CA CYS A 128 10.69 9.88 -11.30
C CYS A 128 9.67 10.16 -12.41
N ILE A 129 10.14 10.16 -13.66
CA ILE A 129 9.26 10.23 -14.86
C ILE A 129 8.83 8.83 -15.31
N LYS A 130 9.63 7.80 -14.99
CA LYS A 130 9.34 6.39 -15.29
C LYS A 130 8.84 5.68 -14.04
N LEU A 131 7.80 4.84 -14.20
CA LEU A 131 7.21 4.06 -13.12
C LEU A 131 8.21 3.08 -12.49
N SER A 132 9.02 2.41 -13.32
CA SER A 132 10.05 1.49 -12.84
C SER A 132 11.07 2.18 -11.94
N LYS A 133 11.49 3.40 -12.30
CA LYS A 133 12.40 4.22 -11.49
C LYS A 133 11.74 4.59 -10.15
N MET A 134 10.44 4.90 -10.16
CA MET A 134 9.72 5.22 -8.92
C MET A 134 9.59 4.02 -7.99
N GLN A 135 9.29 2.84 -8.53
CA GLN A 135 9.24 1.60 -7.72
C GLN A 135 10.61 1.26 -7.12
N SER A 136 11.69 1.42 -7.90
CA SER A 136 13.06 1.26 -7.38
C SER A 136 13.35 2.23 -6.25
N ARG A 137 13.00 3.51 -6.42
CA ARG A 137 13.21 4.54 -5.39
C ARG A 137 12.38 4.29 -4.13
N ALA A 138 11.16 3.78 -4.27
CA ALA A 138 10.35 3.36 -3.12
C ALA A 138 11.02 2.22 -2.34
N TYR A 139 11.63 1.26 -3.03
CA TYR A 139 12.41 0.18 -2.41
C TYR A 139 13.67 0.68 -1.70
N ASP A 140 14.42 1.57 -2.35
CA ASP A 140 15.65 2.15 -1.77
C ASP A 140 15.33 2.97 -0.52
N TYR A 141 14.21 3.70 -0.52
CA TYR A 141 13.76 4.48 0.64
C TYR A 141 13.31 3.58 1.80
N ASP A 142 12.56 2.51 1.55
CA ASP A 142 12.23 1.51 2.58
C ASP A 142 13.51 0.91 3.21
N SER A 143 14.52 0.63 2.39
CA SER A 143 15.82 0.11 2.83
C SER A 143 16.59 1.13 3.69
N HIS A 144 16.58 2.40 3.28
CA HIS A 144 17.18 3.51 4.01
C HIS A 144 16.53 3.67 5.39
N ILE A 145 15.20 3.72 5.47
CA ILE A 145 14.47 3.80 6.75
C ILE A 145 14.86 2.63 7.68
N ALA A 146 14.92 1.40 7.16
CA ALA A 146 15.28 0.24 7.95
C ALA A 146 16.71 0.32 8.51
N GLN A 147 17.68 0.83 7.74
CA GLN A 147 19.05 1.04 8.19
C GLN A 147 19.15 2.11 9.27
N TYR A 148 18.47 3.26 9.10
CA TYR A 148 18.46 4.32 10.11
C TYR A 148 17.77 3.90 11.41
N ALA A 149 16.68 3.15 11.33
CA ALA A 149 16.03 2.57 12.51
C ALA A 149 16.94 1.59 13.25
N SER A 150 17.75 0.82 12.53
CA SER A 150 18.72 -0.12 13.10
C SER A 150 19.87 0.61 13.79
N PHE A 151 20.40 1.67 13.16
CA PHE A 151 21.47 2.50 13.73
C PHE A 151 21.05 3.18 15.04
N ASN A 152 19.83 3.74 15.10
CA ASN A 152 19.32 4.38 16.31
C ASN A 152 19.04 3.40 17.46
N ARG A 153 18.67 2.14 17.17
CA ARG A 153 18.53 1.10 18.20
C ARG A 153 19.88 0.69 18.80
N SER A 154 20.94 0.67 18.00
CA SER A 154 22.30 0.32 18.47
C SER A 154 22.92 1.37 19.39
N PHE A 155 22.45 2.63 19.35
CA PHE A 155 22.94 3.71 20.21
C PHE A 155 22.22 3.81 21.57
N THR A 156 21.09 3.13 21.76
CA THR A 156 20.31 3.15 23.02
C THR A 156 20.60 1.95 23.93
N SER A 157 21.39 0.98 23.50
CA SER A 157 21.91 -0.08 24.36
C SER A 157 23.21 0.35 25.05
N VAL A 158 23.10 1.25 26.04
CA VAL A 158 24.15 1.39 27.05
C VAL A 158 24.01 0.20 28.01
N PRO A 159 25.02 -0.66 28.17
CA PRO A 159 24.95 -1.75 29.14
C PRO A 159 25.00 -1.15 30.55
N ALA A 160 23.91 -1.26 31.30
CA ALA A 160 23.91 -1.02 32.73
C ALA A 160 24.57 -2.23 33.42
N SER A 161 25.88 -2.20 33.64
CA SER A 161 26.67 -3.00 34.61
C SER A 161 28.15 -2.58 34.45
N THR A 162 28.86 -2.02 35.43
CA THR A 162 29.23 -2.67 36.69
C THR A 162 29.79 -1.61 37.66
N GLN A 163 29.08 -1.34 38.76
CA GLN A 163 29.69 -0.83 40.00
C GLN A 163 29.84 -2.02 40.95
N GLN A 164 31.07 -2.51 41.12
CA GLN A 164 31.52 -3.35 42.24
C GLN A 164 33.07 -3.36 42.14
N ALA A 165 33.75 -2.50 42.89
CA ALA A 165 34.19 -2.65 44.28
C ALA A 165 35.57 -3.31 44.38
N SER A 166 36.57 -2.53 44.84
CA SER A 166 37.75 -3.04 45.54
C SER A 166 38.25 -1.98 46.52
N ASN A 167 37.62 -1.94 47.69
CA ASN A 167 38.27 -1.48 48.91
C ASN A 167 39.14 -2.63 49.43
N ALA A 168 40.45 -2.43 49.48
CA ALA A 168 41.37 -3.22 50.31
C ALA A 168 42.47 -2.29 50.86
N GLN A 169 42.42 -2.08 52.18
CA GLN A 169 43.44 -1.44 52.99
C GLN A 169 44.71 -2.29 53.07
N THR A 170 45.87 -1.63 53.22
CA THR A 170 47.07 -1.94 54.06
C THR A 170 48.30 -1.31 53.38
N GLY A 171 49.24 -0.57 53.99
CA GLY A 171 49.51 -0.12 55.34
C GLY A 171 50.87 0.63 55.36
N SER A 172 50.98 1.64 56.23
CA SER A 172 52.17 2.27 56.85
C SER A 172 53.50 2.50 56.07
N SER A 173 53.95 3.78 56.06
CA SER A 173 55.15 4.32 56.78
C SER A 173 55.65 5.61 56.09
N PHE A 174 55.49 6.79 56.68
CA PHE A 174 56.44 7.53 57.55
C PHE A 174 57.74 8.03 56.88
N GLN A 175 57.84 9.37 56.72
CA GLN A 175 58.96 10.30 57.06
C GLN A 175 58.99 11.49 56.07
N SER A 176 58.56 12.69 56.46
CA SER A 176 59.30 13.80 57.09
C SER A 176 60.42 14.41 56.23
N GLY A 177 60.26 15.68 55.87
CA GLY A 177 61.28 16.50 55.21
C GLY A 177 60.82 17.95 55.04
N SER A 178 61.32 18.82 55.91
CA SER A 178 61.04 20.25 55.99
C SER A 178 61.52 21.06 54.79
N SER A 179 60.90 22.24 54.63
CA SER A 179 61.54 23.57 54.58
C SER A 179 61.09 24.44 53.40
N ASP A 180 60.51 25.59 53.79
CA ASP A 180 60.86 26.95 53.34
C ASP A 180 60.66 27.34 51.86
N ASN A 181 60.26 28.55 51.45
CA ASN A 181 59.80 29.81 52.05
C ASN A 181 59.66 30.78 50.85
N ARG A 182 58.72 31.74 50.88
CA ARG A 182 58.70 33.02 50.08
C ARG A 182 58.58 32.90 48.54
N ASN A 183 57.90 33.77 47.79
CA ASN A 183 57.45 35.18 47.90
C ASN A 183 56.11 35.29 47.12
N GLN A 184 55.09 36.04 47.57
CA GLN A 184 54.85 37.48 47.27
C GLN A 184 55.06 37.80 45.77
N GLN A 185 54.11 38.33 45.00
CA GLN A 185 52.93 39.17 45.23
C GLN A 185 51.97 38.99 44.04
#